data_AF-B2IJ79-F1
#
_entry.id   AF-B2IJ79-F1
#
_cell.length_a   1.000
_cell.length_b   1.000
_cell.length_c   1.000
_cell.angle_alpha   90.00
_cell.angle_beta   90.00
_cell.angle_gamma   90.00
#
_symmetry.space_group_name_H-M   'P 1'
#
loop_
_entity.id
_entity.type
_entity.pdbx_description
1 polymer ?
#
loop_
_entity_poly.entity_id
_entity_poly.type
_entity_poly.pdbx_seq_one_letter_code
_entity_poly.pdbx_strand_id
1 'polypeptide(L)'
;MQSKPVERLIIRPEDYLIVPGSVGPRRDFRITVGLREGWTDQGRIYDVSEAVRTAQAWMRRRVDAGLPALSGMFTRAEVTYAWPRPDGSTGSDREPVAVFTGEAVHAYLGHLTDAEIETMLNELATELGAALGQERLYVAFCNRTWILDIGDGNS
;
A
#
# COMPACT_ATOMS: atom_id res chain seq x y z
N MET A 1 -0.83 35.75 -24.36
CA MET A 1 -0.83 35.65 -22.89
C MET A 1 0.59 35.30 -22.47
N GLN A 2 1.38 36.27 -21.99
CA GLN A 2 2.74 36.00 -21.53
C GLN A 2 2.69 35.35 -20.14
N SER A 3 3.29 34.17 -19.99
CA SER A 3 3.44 33.49 -18.71
C SER A 3 4.35 34.33 -17.81
N LYS A 4 3.89 34.69 -16.61
CA LYS A 4 4.77 35.29 -15.60
C LYS A 4 5.93 34.33 -15.29
N PRO A 5 7.17 34.82 -15.17
CA PRO A 5 8.29 33.99 -14.76
C PRO A 5 8.01 33.42 -13.36
N VAL A 6 8.24 32.12 -13.19
CA VAL A 6 8.16 31.46 -11.88
C VAL A 6 9.35 31.94 -11.07
N GLU A 7 9.08 32.79 -10.09
CA GLU A 7 10.10 33.25 -9.16
C GLU A 7 10.55 32.07 -8.31
N ARG A 8 11.85 31.76 -8.34
CA ARG A 8 12.40 30.61 -7.62
C ARG A 8 12.48 30.98 -6.14
N LEU A 9 11.77 30.24 -5.30
CA LEU A 9 11.87 30.39 -3.85
C LEU A 9 13.31 30.14 -3.40
N ILE A 10 13.91 31.11 -2.72
CA ILE A 10 15.20 30.92 -2.03
C ILE A 10 14.88 30.26 -0.70
N ILE A 11 15.25 28.99 -0.55
CA ILE A 11 15.00 28.19 0.66
C ILE A 11 16.32 28.05 1.41
N ARG A 12 16.34 28.37 2.70
CA ARG A 12 17.52 28.28 3.56
C ARG A 12 17.30 27.24 4.66
N PRO A 13 18.36 26.64 5.22
CA PRO A 13 18.22 25.65 6.31
C PRO A 13 17.40 26.16 7.50
N GLU A 14 17.52 27.44 7.86
CA GLU A 14 16.76 28.06 8.95
C GLU A 14 15.26 28.24 8.68
N ASP A 15 14.83 28.13 7.42
CA ASP A 15 13.41 28.25 7.06
C ASP A 15 12.62 26.95 7.37
N TYR A 16 13.31 25.84 7.65
CA TYR A 16 12.68 24.57 8.01
C TYR A 16 12.26 24.55 9.47
N LEU A 17 10.96 24.42 9.70
CA LEU A 17 10.37 24.29 11.03
C LEU A 17 9.64 22.95 11.17
N ILE A 18 9.58 22.43 12.40
CA ILE A 18 8.69 21.31 12.71
C ILE A 18 7.25 21.77 12.49
N VAL A 19 6.49 21.01 11.70
CA VAL A 19 5.07 21.30 11.46
C VAL A 19 4.29 21.07 12.76
N PRO A 20 3.54 22.06 13.27
CA PRO A 20 2.72 21.87 14.48
C PRO A 20 1.79 20.66 14.35
N GLY A 21 1.74 19.83 15.40
CA GLY A 21 0.94 18.60 15.40
C GLY A 21 1.52 17.44 14.58
N SER A 22 2.72 17.56 14.00
CA SER A 22 3.36 16.46 13.26
C SER A 22 4.12 15.46 14.13
N VAL A 23 4.35 15.77 15.41
CA VAL A 23 5.14 14.94 16.33
C VAL A 23 4.22 13.97 17.08
N GLY A 24 4.54 12.69 17.01
CA GLY A 24 3.86 11.63 17.75
C GLY A 24 4.49 10.26 17.50
N PRO A 25 3.91 9.17 18.04
CA PRO A 25 4.39 7.81 17.79
C PRO A 25 4.36 7.46 16.31
N ARG A 26 5.35 6.73 15.81
CA ARG A 26 5.37 6.28 14.41
C ARG A 26 4.14 5.40 14.11
N ARG A 27 3.46 5.68 13.00
CA ARG A 27 2.28 4.94 12.51
C ARG A 27 2.49 4.47 11.07
N ASP A 28 3.57 3.75 10.82
CA ASP A 28 3.88 3.25 9.48
C ASP A 28 3.05 2.03 9.11
N PHE A 29 2.79 1.89 7.82
CA PHE A 29 2.03 0.78 7.26
C PHE A 29 2.66 0.24 6.00
N ARG A 30 2.27 -1.00 5.67
CA ARG A 30 2.62 -1.68 4.41
C ARG A 30 1.46 -2.54 3.93
N ILE A 31 1.19 -2.49 2.63
CA ILE A 31 0.37 -3.48 1.92
C ILE A 31 1.26 -4.15 0.87
N THR A 32 1.36 -5.47 0.91
CA THR A 32 2.02 -6.27 -0.13
C THR A 32 0.96 -7.05 -0.89
N VAL A 33 0.92 -6.85 -2.21
CA VAL A 33 -0.06 -7.48 -3.11
C VAL A 33 0.67 -8.11 -4.29
N GLY A 34 0.28 -9.34 -4.65
CA GLY A 34 0.80 -10.04 -5.82
C GLY A 34 0.44 -9.31 -7.12
N LEU A 35 1.30 -9.41 -8.11
CA LEU A 35 1.06 -8.88 -9.46
C LEU A 35 0.67 -9.97 -10.46
N ARG A 36 0.76 -11.26 -10.10
CA ARG A 36 0.36 -12.37 -10.96
C ARG A 36 -1.02 -12.88 -10.54
N GLU A 37 -1.98 -12.91 -11.45
CA GLU A 37 -3.32 -13.44 -11.16
C GLU A 37 -3.28 -14.90 -10.70
N GLY A 38 -3.94 -15.17 -9.58
CA GLY A 38 -4.03 -16.49 -8.99
C GLY A 38 -2.67 -17.15 -8.71
N TRP A 39 -2.70 -18.46 -8.50
CA TRP A 39 -1.54 -19.26 -8.09
C TRP A 39 -0.84 -19.98 -9.25
N THR A 40 -1.26 -19.73 -10.49
CA THR A 40 -0.74 -20.45 -11.67
C THR A 40 0.39 -19.66 -12.34
N ASP A 41 1.37 -20.37 -12.88
CA ASP A 41 2.49 -19.77 -13.63
C ASP A 41 2.06 -19.09 -14.94
N GLN A 42 0.86 -19.40 -15.44
CA GLN A 42 0.22 -18.78 -16.61
C GLN A 42 -0.63 -17.54 -16.29
N GLY A 43 -0.74 -17.16 -15.01
CA GLY A 43 -1.53 -16.00 -14.59
C GLY A 43 -1.04 -14.70 -15.24
N ARG A 44 -1.97 -13.81 -15.59
CA ARG A 44 -1.61 -12.49 -16.13
C ARG A 44 -0.76 -11.74 -15.10
N ILE A 45 0.37 -11.18 -15.56
CA ILE A 45 1.21 -10.32 -14.73
C ILE A 45 0.81 -8.86 -14.96
N TYR A 46 0.31 -8.21 -13.93
CA TYR A 46 0.03 -6.78 -13.89
C TYR A 46 1.30 -5.95 -13.72
N ASP A 47 1.28 -4.75 -14.29
CA ASP A 47 2.31 -3.73 -14.02
C ASP A 47 2.00 -3.02 -12.71
N VAL A 48 3.04 -2.58 -11.98
CA VAL A 48 2.89 -1.79 -10.75
C VAL A 48 2.05 -0.52 -10.96
N SER A 49 2.02 0.02 -12.19
CA SER A 49 1.18 1.16 -12.57
C SER A 49 -0.32 0.89 -12.41
N GLU A 50 -0.77 -0.37 -12.52
CA GLU A 50 -2.16 -0.72 -12.21
C GLU A 50 -2.45 -0.54 -10.73
N ALA A 51 -1.57 -1.03 -9.84
CA ALA A 51 -1.68 -0.81 -8.40
C ALA A 51 -1.69 0.69 -8.05
N VAL A 52 -0.84 1.49 -8.72
CA VAL A 52 -0.82 2.96 -8.58
C VAL A 52 -2.16 3.59 -8.97
N ARG A 53 -2.71 3.23 -10.14
CA ARG A 53 -4.01 3.76 -10.60
C ARG A 53 -5.14 3.38 -9.67
N THR A 54 -5.18 2.13 -9.19
CA THR A 54 -6.19 1.64 -8.25
C THR A 54 -6.14 2.42 -6.94
N ALA A 55 -4.95 2.55 -6.34
CA ALA A 55 -4.80 3.31 -5.10
C ALA A 55 -5.15 4.80 -5.31
N GLN A 56 -4.72 5.41 -6.42
CA GLN A 56 -5.06 6.79 -6.75
C GLN A 56 -6.57 6.99 -6.89
N ALA A 57 -7.27 6.06 -7.55
CA ALA A 57 -8.72 6.10 -7.70
C ALA A 57 -9.43 5.98 -6.35
N TRP A 58 -8.99 5.07 -5.47
CA TRP A 58 -9.49 4.96 -4.10
C TRP A 58 -9.29 6.25 -3.30
N MET A 59 -8.07 6.82 -3.32
CA MET A 59 -7.76 8.08 -2.64
C MET A 59 -8.67 9.21 -3.12
N ARG A 60 -8.83 9.33 -4.45
CA ARG A 60 -9.69 10.33 -5.06
C ARG A 60 -11.15 10.19 -4.60
N ARG A 61 -11.71 8.98 -4.65
CA ARG A 61 -13.09 8.73 -4.19
C ARG A 61 -13.30 9.15 -2.73
N ARG A 62 -12.34 8.85 -1.85
CA ARG A 62 -12.42 9.24 -0.43
C ARG A 62 -12.34 10.76 -0.25
N VAL A 63 -11.37 11.41 -0.90
CA VAL A 63 -11.20 12.87 -0.81
C VAL A 63 -12.40 13.61 -1.39
N ASP A 64 -12.95 13.16 -2.54
CA ASP A 64 -14.15 13.74 -3.15
C ASP A 64 -15.38 13.61 -2.22
N ALA A 65 -15.40 12.60 -1.34
CA ALA A 65 -16.42 12.39 -0.31
C ALA A 65 -16.14 13.11 1.02
N GLY A 66 -15.06 13.91 1.12
CA GLY A 66 -14.65 14.59 2.36
C GLY A 66 -14.06 13.66 3.41
N LEU A 67 -13.62 12.45 3.02
CA LEU A 67 -13.00 11.45 3.90
C LEU A 67 -11.47 11.49 3.82
N PRO A 68 -10.76 11.13 4.91
CA PRO A 68 -9.30 11.03 4.89
C PRO A 68 -8.84 9.89 3.98
N ALA A 69 -7.65 10.01 3.40
CA ALA A 69 -7.02 8.99 2.56
C ALA A 69 -5.59 8.70 3.03
N LEU A 70 -5.12 7.46 2.78
CA LEU A 70 -3.74 7.05 3.06
C LEU A 70 -2.86 7.37 1.86
N SER A 71 -1.84 8.22 2.07
CA SER A 71 -0.80 8.46 1.07
C SER A 71 0.39 7.54 1.30
N GLY A 72 1.03 7.09 0.23
CA GLY A 72 2.21 6.24 0.31
C GLY A 72 2.93 6.12 -1.02
N MET A 73 3.90 5.23 -1.07
CA MET A 73 4.76 4.98 -2.22
C MET A 73 4.63 3.53 -2.65
N PHE A 74 4.63 3.29 -3.96
CA PHE A 74 4.73 1.93 -4.50
C PHE A 74 6.16 1.59 -4.84
N THR A 75 6.58 0.39 -4.44
CA THR A 75 7.80 -0.25 -4.90
C THR A 75 7.43 -1.53 -5.64
N ARG A 76 8.04 -1.76 -6.80
CA ARG A 76 8.04 -3.07 -7.46
C ARG A 76 9.08 -3.96 -6.79
N ALA A 77 8.68 -5.14 -6.35
CA ALA A 77 9.58 -6.10 -5.71
C ALA A 77 9.23 -7.53 -6.15
N GLU A 78 9.93 -8.51 -5.57
CA GLU A 78 9.62 -9.92 -5.68
C GLU A 78 9.57 -10.53 -4.28
N VAL A 79 8.62 -11.43 -4.05
CA VAL A 79 8.66 -12.34 -2.91
C VAL A 79 9.34 -13.62 -3.36
N THR A 80 10.26 -14.16 -2.56
CA THR A 80 10.98 -15.40 -2.85
C THR A 80 10.83 -16.34 -1.68
N TYR A 81 10.45 -17.58 -1.94
CA TYR A 81 10.18 -18.57 -0.90
C TYR A 81 10.59 -19.97 -1.35
N ALA A 82 10.75 -20.84 -0.35
CA ALA A 82 11.04 -22.25 -0.53
C ALA A 82 10.19 -23.08 0.45
N TRP A 83 9.85 -24.31 0.05
CA TRP A 83 9.06 -25.23 0.86
C TRP A 83 9.57 -26.66 0.71
N PRO A 84 9.44 -27.51 1.75
CA PRO A 84 9.73 -28.93 1.63
C PRO A 84 8.68 -29.62 0.76
N ARG A 85 9.11 -30.51 -0.14
CA ARG A 85 8.19 -31.41 -0.87
C ARG A 85 8.04 -32.75 -0.14
N PRO A 86 6.91 -33.46 -0.32
CA PRO A 86 6.69 -34.77 0.30
C PRO A 86 7.74 -35.83 -0.06
N ASP A 87 8.40 -35.71 -1.21
CA ASP A 87 9.46 -36.62 -1.69
C ASP A 87 10.85 -36.34 -1.09
N GLY A 88 10.95 -35.38 -0.16
CA GLY A 88 12.20 -34.96 0.47
C GLY A 88 13.01 -33.95 -0.35
N SER A 89 12.57 -33.57 -1.55
CA SER A 89 13.17 -32.48 -2.32
C SER A 89 12.71 -31.10 -1.82
N THR A 90 13.37 -30.04 -2.31
CA THR A 90 13.00 -28.64 -1.99
C THR A 90 12.32 -27.99 -3.18
N GLY A 91 11.13 -27.44 -2.96
CA GLY A 91 10.48 -26.51 -3.87
C GLY A 91 10.88 -25.08 -3.58
N SER A 92 10.92 -24.24 -4.61
CA SER A 92 11.17 -22.81 -4.49
C SER A 92 10.49 -22.08 -5.63
N ASP A 93 10.04 -20.86 -5.37
CA ASP A 93 9.47 -19.98 -6.37
C ASP A 93 9.66 -18.51 -6.00
N ARG A 94 9.33 -17.63 -6.94
CA ARG A 94 9.28 -16.19 -6.76
C ARG A 94 8.08 -15.58 -7.47
N GLU A 95 7.50 -14.56 -6.86
CA GLU A 95 6.35 -13.85 -7.41
C GLU A 95 6.59 -12.34 -7.45
N PRO A 96 6.26 -11.67 -8.56
CA PRO A 96 6.30 -10.21 -8.61
C PRO A 96 5.22 -9.64 -7.69
N VAL A 97 5.57 -8.61 -6.92
CA VAL A 97 4.66 -7.93 -6.01
C VAL A 97 4.73 -6.41 -6.16
N ALA A 98 3.63 -5.75 -5.84
CA ALA A 98 3.61 -4.33 -5.54
C ALA A 98 3.58 -4.15 -4.02
N VAL A 99 4.46 -3.30 -3.49
CA VAL A 99 4.53 -2.96 -2.07
C VAL A 99 4.15 -1.50 -1.91
N PHE A 100 3.01 -1.24 -1.28
CA PHE A 100 2.58 0.09 -0.89
C PHE A 100 3.05 0.37 0.54
N THR A 101 3.89 1.37 0.74
CA THR A 101 4.37 1.78 2.07
C THR A 101 4.05 3.25 2.34
N GLY A 102 3.76 3.58 3.59
CA GLY A 102 3.50 4.94 4.01
C GLY A 102 3.42 5.09 5.51
N GLU A 103 3.02 6.27 5.96
CA GLU A 103 2.83 6.58 7.37
C GLU A 103 1.54 7.37 7.55
N ALA A 104 0.76 7.03 8.58
CA ALA A 104 -0.38 7.83 9.02
C ALA A 104 0.13 9.06 9.79
N VAL A 105 0.63 10.05 9.03
CA VAL A 105 1.32 11.23 9.56
C VAL A 105 0.41 12.02 10.50
N HIS A 106 0.89 12.30 11.71
CA HIS A 106 0.13 12.99 12.77
C HIS A 106 -0.47 14.33 12.34
N ALA A 107 0.27 15.11 11.54
CA ALA A 107 -0.18 16.43 11.06
C ALA A 107 -1.51 16.36 10.28
N TYR A 108 -1.81 15.22 9.66
CA TYR A 108 -3.00 15.05 8.81
C TYR A 108 -3.99 14.05 9.39
N LEU A 109 -3.49 12.97 10.00
CA LEU A 109 -4.28 11.81 10.43
C LEU A 109 -4.16 11.53 11.94
N GLY A 110 -3.53 12.41 12.71
CA GLY A 110 -3.34 12.23 14.16
C GLY A 110 -4.63 12.19 14.97
N HIS A 111 -5.74 12.66 14.41
CA HIS A 111 -7.07 12.58 15.01
C HIS A 111 -7.74 11.21 14.84
N LEU A 112 -7.24 10.36 13.93
CA LEU A 112 -7.79 9.02 13.68
C LEU A 112 -7.17 8.00 14.62
N THR A 113 -8.01 7.13 15.17
CA THR A 113 -7.62 5.95 15.95
C THR A 113 -6.90 4.92 15.08
N ASP A 114 -6.17 4.00 15.72
CA ASP A 114 -5.51 2.90 15.01
C ASP A 114 -6.52 1.99 14.29
N ALA A 115 -7.69 1.75 14.90
CA ALA A 115 -8.76 0.97 14.28
C ALA A 115 -9.31 1.60 12.99
N GLU A 116 -9.41 2.94 12.94
CA GLU A 116 -9.81 3.66 11.72
C GLU A 116 -8.75 3.54 10.62
N ILE A 117 -7.46 3.62 10.96
CA ILE A 117 -6.38 3.41 9.99
C ILE A 117 -6.35 1.96 9.50
N GLU A 118 -6.52 0.97 10.38
CA GLU A 118 -6.63 -0.44 10.01
C GLU A 118 -7.80 -0.69 9.06
N THR A 119 -8.94 -0.03 9.29
CA THR A 119 -10.10 -0.09 8.39
C THR A 119 -9.76 0.47 7.01
N MET A 120 -9.12 1.65 6.94
CA MET A 120 -8.68 2.25 5.68
C MET A 120 -7.65 1.39 4.94
N LEU A 121 -6.74 0.74 5.67
CA LEU A 121 -5.77 -0.20 5.11
C LEU A 121 -6.48 -1.42 4.52
N ASN A 122 -7.49 -1.96 5.20
CA ASN A 122 -8.26 -3.09 4.71
C ASN A 122 -9.05 -2.73 3.44
N GLU A 123 -9.72 -1.58 3.42
CA GLU A 123 -10.42 -1.09 2.23
C GLU A 123 -9.48 -0.97 1.03
N LEU A 124 -8.33 -0.29 1.20
CA LEU A 124 -7.36 -0.12 0.12
C LEU A 124 -6.76 -1.46 -0.32
N ALA A 125 -6.44 -2.34 0.61
CA ALA A 125 -5.92 -3.66 0.30
C ALA A 125 -6.94 -4.47 -0.52
N THR A 126 -8.22 -4.47 -0.13
CA THR A 126 -9.29 -5.15 -0.88
C THR A 126 -9.47 -4.59 -2.28
N GLU A 127 -9.42 -3.26 -2.46
CA GLU A 127 -9.46 -2.62 -3.78
C GLU A 127 -8.29 -3.04 -4.66
N LEU A 128 -7.07 -3.10 -4.09
CA LEU A 128 -5.89 -3.61 -4.79
C LEU A 128 -6.04 -5.09 -5.16
N GLY A 129 -6.51 -5.92 -4.23
CA GLY A 129 -6.72 -7.35 -4.49
C GLY A 129 -7.73 -7.61 -5.59
N ALA A 130 -8.87 -6.92 -5.56
CA ALA A 130 -9.90 -7.02 -6.59
C ALA A 130 -9.38 -6.58 -7.97
N ALA A 131 -8.62 -5.48 -8.04
CA ALA A 131 -8.09 -4.97 -9.30
C ALA A 131 -6.97 -5.83 -9.91
N LEU A 132 -6.21 -6.54 -9.05
CA LEU A 132 -5.04 -7.33 -9.45
C LEU A 132 -5.31 -8.85 -9.45
N GLY A 133 -6.55 -9.27 -9.25
CA GLY A 133 -6.95 -10.67 -9.22
C GLY A 133 -6.25 -11.49 -8.13
N GLN A 134 -6.09 -10.90 -6.94
CA GLN A 134 -5.40 -11.52 -5.81
C GLN A 134 -6.39 -12.01 -4.76
N GLU A 135 -6.21 -13.27 -4.35
CA GLU A 135 -7.03 -13.92 -3.33
C GLU A 135 -6.52 -13.64 -1.91
N ARG A 136 -5.22 -13.36 -1.78
CA ARG A 136 -4.53 -13.15 -0.51
C ARG A 136 -3.68 -11.87 -0.51
N LEU A 137 -3.79 -11.10 0.57
CA LEU A 137 -3.16 -9.79 0.73
C LEU A 137 -2.48 -9.70 2.08
N TYR A 138 -1.28 -9.12 2.14
CA TYR A 138 -0.51 -9.00 3.37
C TYR A 138 -0.48 -7.55 3.82
N VAL A 139 -0.95 -7.29 5.03
CA VAL A 139 -1.01 -5.94 5.59
C VAL A 139 -0.17 -5.88 6.87
N ALA A 140 0.50 -4.75 7.08
CA ALA A 140 1.18 -4.42 8.31
C ALA A 140 0.88 -2.99 8.73
N PHE A 141 0.75 -2.77 10.03
CA PHE A 141 0.57 -1.45 10.63
C PHE A 141 1.24 -1.45 12.01
N CYS A 142 2.16 -0.49 12.22
CA CYS A 142 2.97 -0.41 13.43
C CYS A 142 3.67 -1.75 13.74
N ASN A 143 3.29 -2.40 14.83
CA ASN A 143 3.81 -3.68 15.29
C ASN A 143 2.92 -4.89 14.95
N ARG A 144 1.90 -4.71 14.11
CA ARG A 144 0.92 -5.74 13.76
C ARG A 144 1.02 -6.10 12.29
N THR A 145 0.73 -7.36 11.98
CA THR A 145 0.52 -7.85 10.62
C THR A 145 -0.68 -8.78 10.59
N TRP A 146 -1.40 -8.77 9.48
CA TRP A 146 -2.52 -9.66 9.23
C TRP A 146 -2.63 -9.93 7.73
N ILE A 147 -3.42 -10.94 7.40
CA ILE A 147 -3.68 -11.37 6.03
C ILE A 147 -5.17 -11.17 5.77
N LEU A 148 -5.50 -10.57 4.64
CA LEU A 148 -6.86 -10.61 4.09
C LEU A 148 -6.89 -11.73 3.04
N ASP A 149 -7.90 -12.56 3.10
CA ASP A 149 -8.07 -13.72 2.23
C ASP A 149 -9.54 -13.78 1.81
N ILE A 150 -9.82 -14.08 0.55
CA ILE A 150 -11.22 -14.20 0.07
C ILE A 150 -11.93 -15.46 0.62
N GLY A 151 -11.17 -16.40 1.18
CA GLY A 151 -11.64 -17.69 1.70
C GLY A 151 -12.09 -18.64 0.59
N ASP A 152 -11.89 -19.94 0.78
CA ASP A 152 -12.70 -20.93 0.07
C ASP A 152 -14.15 -20.76 0.57
N GLY A 153 -15.05 -20.32 -0.29
CA GLY A 153 -16.49 -20.33 -0.03
C GLY A 153 -17.10 -21.73 0.08
N ASN A 154 -16.36 -22.73 0.59
CA ASN A 154 -16.80 -24.09 0.91
C ASN A 154 -15.78 -24.81 1.81
N SER A 155 -16.21 -25.14 3.02
CA SER A 155 -15.80 -26.38 3.72
C SER A 155 -16.93 -27.39 3.60
#